data_AF-U5ESI4-F1
#
_entry.id   AF-U5ESI4-F1
#
_cell.length_a   1.000
_cell.length_b   1.000
_cell.length_c   1.000
_cell.angle_alpha   90.00
_cell.angle_beta   90.00
_cell.angle_gamma   90.00
#
_symmetry.space_group_name_H-M   'P 1'
#
loop_
_entity.id
_entity.type
_entity.pdbx_description
1 polymer ?
#
loop_
_entity_poly.entity_id
_entity_poly.type
_entity_poly.pdbx_seq_one_letter_code
_entity_poly.pdbx_strand_id
1 'polypeptide(L)'
;MKYLTIYIFTIVIALAYAQKTYKSTFDNVNVDQVLKNDRILNNYLKCLLDKGPCTQEGRELKKTLPDALKTNCDKCTEIQRRNSRKVIDHLQVKKPQEWKKLLDKYDPQGVYKSNFEERING
;
A
#
# COMPACT_ATOMS: atom_id res chain seq x y z
N MET A 1 -13.36 -43.37 2.15
CA MET A 1 -11.93 -43.01 2.24
C MET A 1 -11.48 -42.19 1.03
N LYS A 2 -11.54 -42.71 -0.22
CA LYS A 2 -11.10 -42.01 -1.45
C LYS A 2 -11.79 -40.65 -1.70
N TYR A 3 -13.10 -40.56 -1.48
CA TYR A 3 -13.86 -39.31 -1.65
C TYR A 3 -13.61 -38.30 -0.52
N LEU A 4 -13.28 -38.76 0.69
CA LEU A 4 -12.96 -37.90 1.83
C LEU A 4 -11.62 -37.18 1.62
N THR A 5 -10.61 -37.90 1.10
CA THR A 5 -9.32 -37.31 0.72
C THR A 5 -9.45 -36.30 -0.41
N ILE A 6 -10.32 -36.55 -1.40
CA ILE A 6 -10.59 -35.59 -2.48
C ILE A 6 -11.26 -34.33 -1.94
N TYR A 7 -12.24 -34.47 -1.03
CA TYR A 7 -12.96 -33.35 -0.43
C TYR A 7 -12.07 -32.49 0.47
N ILE A 8 -11.16 -33.12 1.21
CA ILE A 8 -10.15 -32.40 2.01
C ILE A 8 -9.20 -31.62 1.09
N PHE A 9 -8.76 -32.23 -0.01
CA PHE A 9 -7.84 -31.57 -0.96
C PHE A 9 -8.49 -30.36 -1.66
N THR A 10 -9.77 -30.46 -2.05
CA THR A 10 -10.50 -29.33 -2.66
C THR A 10 -10.74 -28.20 -1.67
N ILE A 11 -11.03 -28.49 -0.39
CA ILE A 11 -11.19 -27.46 0.66
C ILE A 11 -9.86 -26.73 0.93
N VAL A 12 -8.74 -27.46 0.99
CA VAL A 12 -7.41 -26.86 1.20
C VAL A 12 -7.04 -25.94 0.03
N ILE A 13 -7.33 -26.35 -1.20
CA ILE A 13 -7.11 -25.53 -2.39
C ILE A 13 -8.00 -24.27 -2.37
N ALA A 14 -9.29 -24.39 -2.02
CA ALA A 14 -10.20 -23.23 -1.93
C ALA A 14 -9.76 -22.21 -0.88
N LEU A 15 -9.26 -22.66 0.28
CA LEU A 15 -8.71 -21.79 1.32
C LEU A 15 -7.40 -21.10 0.91
N ALA A 16 -6.60 -21.74 0.05
CA ALA A 16 -5.39 -21.13 -0.51
C ALA A 16 -5.71 -20.01 -1.53
N TYR A 17 -6.85 -20.11 -2.22
CA TYR A 17 -7.31 -19.08 -3.18
C TYR A 17 -8.03 -17.89 -2.54
N ALA A 18 -8.31 -17.92 -1.23
CA ALA A 18 -8.76 -16.73 -0.51
C ALA A 18 -7.59 -15.74 -0.43
N GLN A 19 -7.36 -14.97 -1.50
CA GLN A 19 -6.39 -13.89 -1.51
C GLN A 19 -6.75 -12.92 -0.38
N LYS A 20 -5.94 -12.91 0.68
CA LYS A 20 -6.08 -11.96 1.77
C LYS A 20 -5.75 -10.57 1.21
N THR A 21 -6.77 -9.79 0.91
CA THR A 21 -6.62 -8.38 0.56
C THR A 21 -5.99 -7.63 1.72
N TYR A 22 -5.34 -6.51 1.44
CA TYR A 22 -4.93 -5.61 2.52
C TYR A 22 -6.15 -5.12 3.29
N LYS A 23 -5.95 -4.83 4.57
CA LYS A 23 -7.02 -4.56 5.53
C LYS A 23 -8.01 -3.53 4.98
N SER A 24 -9.28 -3.95 4.84
CA SER A 24 -10.35 -3.12 4.28
C SER A 24 -10.62 -1.82 5.03
N THR A 25 -10.11 -1.67 6.26
CA THR A 25 -10.18 -0.39 6.98
C THR A 25 -9.52 0.76 6.22
N PHE A 26 -8.54 0.49 5.35
CA PHE A 26 -7.93 1.52 4.50
C PHE A 26 -8.88 2.06 3.43
N ASP A 27 -9.92 1.30 3.07
CA ASP A 27 -10.89 1.70 2.06
C ASP A 27 -11.82 2.81 2.57
N ASN A 28 -11.97 2.90 3.90
CA ASN A 28 -12.81 3.90 4.56
C ASN A 28 -12.08 5.21 4.87
N VAL A 29 -10.78 5.30 4.59
CA VAL A 29 -9.99 6.51 4.87
C VAL A 29 -10.32 7.59 3.85
N ASN A 30 -10.73 8.76 4.32
CA ASN A 30 -10.88 9.94 3.48
C ASN A 30 -9.52 10.56 3.16
N VAL A 31 -8.89 10.05 2.10
CA VAL A 31 -7.58 10.53 1.62
C VAL A 31 -7.61 12.00 1.25
N ASP A 32 -8.70 12.50 0.66
CA ASP A 32 -8.78 13.90 0.24
C ASP A 32 -8.73 14.85 1.45
N GLN A 33 -9.31 14.46 2.58
CA GLN A 33 -9.22 15.22 3.84
C GLN A 33 -7.80 15.22 4.41
N VAL A 34 -7.10 14.09 4.34
CA VAL A 34 -5.70 13.98 4.79
C VAL A 34 -4.79 14.85 3.92
N LEU A 35 -4.92 14.77 2.60
CA LEU A 35 -4.09 15.52 1.65
C LEU A 35 -4.34 17.03 1.69
N LYS A 36 -5.54 17.47 2.07
CA LYS A 36 -5.85 18.91 2.28
C LYS A 36 -5.37 19.45 3.62
N ASN A 37 -4.99 18.60 4.56
CA ASN A 37 -4.56 19.00 5.90
C ASN A 37 -3.07 18.73 6.09
N ASP A 38 -2.23 19.74 5.83
CA ASP A 38 -0.78 19.65 5.95
C ASP A 38 -0.32 19.13 7.32
N ARG A 39 -1.00 19.48 8.41
CA ARG A 39 -0.65 18.99 9.75
C ARG A 39 -0.81 17.46 9.83
N ILE A 40 -1.94 16.94 9.35
CA ILE A 40 -2.23 15.50 9.39
C ILE A 40 -1.28 14.77 8.42
N LEU A 41 -1.14 15.27 7.19
CA LEU A 41 -0.23 14.70 6.19
C LEU A 41 1.21 14.63 6.72
N ASN A 42 1.72 15.72 7.30
CA ASN A 42 3.07 15.75 7.85
C ASN A 42 3.27 14.77 9.01
N ASN A 43 2.24 14.51 9.82
CA ASN A 43 2.33 13.50 10.87
C ASN A 43 2.44 12.08 10.29
N TYR A 44 1.67 11.78 9.23
CA TYR A 44 1.82 10.53 8.49
C TYR A 44 3.22 10.39 7.88
N LEU A 45 3.72 11.44 7.22
CA LEU A 45 5.06 11.43 6.63
C LEU A 45 6.15 11.21 7.68
N LYS A 46 6.07 11.90 8.84
CA LYS A 46 7.00 11.68 9.96
C LYS A 46 6.94 10.23 10.46
N CYS A 47 5.75 9.67 10.65
CA CYS A 47 5.58 8.27 11.04
C CYS A 47 6.24 7.31 10.03
N LEU A 48 5.94 7.48 8.74
CA LEU A 48 6.47 6.66 7.66
C LEU A 48 7.99 6.80 7.54
N LEU A 49 8.56 7.96 7.90
CA LEU A 49 10.00 8.22 7.86
C LEU A 49 10.75 7.92 9.16
N ASP A 50 10.09 7.35 10.18
CA ASP A 50 10.70 7.13 11.52
C ASP A 50 11.14 8.43 12.23
N LYS A 51 10.43 9.54 11.97
CA LYS A 51 10.74 10.86 12.53
C LYS A 51 9.66 11.39 13.48
N GLY A 52 8.77 10.52 13.94
CA GLY A 52 7.69 10.91 14.84
C GLY A 52 6.75 9.76 15.18
N PRO A 53 5.79 10.01 16.08
CA PRO A 53 4.83 9.00 16.50
C PRO A 53 3.92 8.60 15.34
N CYS A 54 3.46 7.35 15.38
CA CYS A 54 2.48 6.82 14.45
C CYS A 54 1.11 6.71 15.12
N THR A 55 0.05 6.99 14.37
CA THR A 55 -1.29 6.49 14.70
C THR A 55 -1.33 4.97 14.51
N GLN A 56 -2.39 4.32 14.99
CA GLN A 56 -2.58 2.89 14.70
C GLN A 56 -2.64 2.63 13.20
N GLU A 57 -3.37 3.45 12.46
CA GLU A 57 -3.46 3.38 10.99
C GLU A 57 -2.11 3.59 10.32
N GLY A 58 -1.34 4.60 10.76
CA GLY A 58 0.00 4.86 10.23
C GLY A 58 0.97 3.70 10.46
N ARG A 59 0.89 3.01 11.60
CA ARG A 59 1.69 1.80 11.86
C ARG A 59 1.34 0.67 10.90
N GLU A 60 0.06 0.44 10.65
CA GLU A 60 -0.38 -0.61 9.73
C GLU A 60 -0.01 -0.29 8.28
N LEU A 61 -0.17 0.96 7.85
CA LEU A 61 0.27 1.42 6.54
C LEU A 61 1.78 1.19 6.37
N LYS A 62 2.57 1.62 7.35
CA LYS A 62 4.02 1.45 7.37
C LYS A 62 4.48 -0.01 7.20
N LYS A 63 3.81 -0.95 7.86
CA LYS A 63 4.08 -2.39 7.72
C LYS A 63 3.71 -2.93 6.34
N THR A 64 2.66 -2.37 5.73
CA THR A 64 2.09 -2.86 4.46
C THR A 64 2.85 -2.33 3.25
N LEU A 65 3.39 -1.11 3.32
CA LEU A 65 4.05 -0.43 2.20
C LEU A 65 5.16 -1.26 1.50
N PRO A 66 6.10 -1.92 2.20
CA PRO A 66 7.14 -2.71 1.54
C PRO A 66 6.59 -3.84 0.65
N ASP A 67 5.57 -4.57 1.14
CA ASP A 67 4.91 -5.63 0.38
C ASP A 67 4.19 -5.04 -0.83
N ALA A 68 3.36 -4.00 -0.61
CA ALA A 68 2.57 -3.37 -1.66
C ALA A 68 3.43 -2.78 -2.78
N LEU A 69 4.61 -2.22 -2.48
CA LEU A 69 5.53 -1.71 -3.50
C LEU A 69 6.19 -2.85 -4.27
N LYS A 70 6.64 -3.90 -3.57
CA LYS A 70 7.31 -5.05 -4.17
C LYS A 70 6.39 -5.87 -5.08
N THR A 71 5.13 -6.05 -4.68
CA THR A 71 4.15 -6.86 -5.42
C THR A 71 3.28 -6.04 -6.36
N ASN A 72 3.57 -4.75 -6.53
CA ASN A 72 2.73 -3.83 -7.31
C ASN A 72 1.25 -3.86 -6.85
N CYS A 73 1.05 -3.87 -5.53
CA CYS A 73 -0.24 -3.78 -4.88
C CYS A 73 -1.14 -4.99 -5.24
N ASP A 74 -0.61 -6.19 -5.44
CA ASP A 74 -1.35 -7.39 -5.86
C ASP A 74 -2.59 -7.68 -4.99
N LYS A 75 -2.51 -7.40 -3.69
CA LYS A 75 -3.58 -7.58 -2.69
C LYS A 75 -4.42 -6.31 -2.45
N CYS A 76 -4.20 -5.24 -3.21
CA CYS A 76 -4.94 -4.00 -3.03
C CYS A 76 -6.34 -4.07 -3.62
N THR A 77 -7.31 -3.54 -2.89
CA THR A 77 -8.65 -3.29 -3.43
C THR A 77 -8.63 -2.16 -4.45
N GLU A 78 -9.65 -2.05 -5.29
CA GLU A 78 -9.78 -0.95 -6.26
C GLU A 78 -9.79 0.43 -5.60
N ILE A 79 -10.36 0.54 -4.39
CA ILE A 79 -10.35 1.76 -3.60
C ILE A 79 -8.92 2.08 -3.15
N GLN A 80 -8.19 1.10 -2.62
CA GLN A 80 -6.79 1.27 -2.21
C GLN A 80 -5.89 1.65 -3.39
N ARG A 81 -6.07 1.04 -4.56
CA ARG A 81 -5.32 1.40 -5.78
C ARG A 81 -5.57 2.85 -6.19
N ARG A 82 -6.84 3.27 -6.21
CA ARG A 82 -7.24 4.65 -6.55
C ARG A 82 -6.70 5.67 -5.55
N ASN A 83 -6.85 5.37 -4.26
CA ASN A 83 -6.36 6.21 -3.17
C ASN A 83 -4.84 6.32 -3.19
N SER A 84 -4.13 5.22 -3.44
CA SER A 84 -2.67 5.23 -3.56
C SER A 84 -2.21 6.15 -4.68
N ARG A 85 -2.81 6.05 -5.89
CA ARG A 85 -2.49 6.94 -7.02
C ARG A 85 -2.66 8.42 -6.64
N LYS A 86 -3.80 8.79 -6.04
CA LYS A 86 -4.03 10.16 -5.57
C LYS A 86 -2.95 10.65 -4.61
N VAL A 87 -2.53 9.82 -3.66
CA VAL A 87 -1.47 10.15 -2.70
C VAL A 87 -0.13 10.34 -3.43
N ILE A 88 0.22 9.41 -4.32
CA ILE A 88 1.46 9.48 -5.10
C ILE A 88 1.52 10.75 -5.93
N ASP A 89 0.47 11.05 -6.70
CA ASP A 89 0.39 12.24 -7.56
C ASP A 89 0.52 13.51 -6.72
N HIS A 90 -0.17 13.56 -5.57
CA HIS A 90 -0.08 14.69 -4.66
C HIS A 90 1.34 14.86 -4.10
N LEU A 91 1.99 13.79 -3.64
CA LEU A 91 3.33 13.87 -3.06
C LEU A 91 4.38 14.24 -4.11
N GLN A 92 4.30 13.70 -5.33
CA GLN A 92 5.21 14.05 -6.42
C GLN A 92 5.14 15.55 -6.76
N VAL A 93 3.93 16.11 -6.82
CA VAL A 93 3.73 17.51 -7.22
C VAL A 93 3.92 18.50 -6.07
N LYS A 94 3.39 18.19 -4.88
CA LYS A 94 3.32 19.14 -3.75
C LYS A 94 4.38 18.92 -2.68
N LYS A 95 4.95 17.71 -2.57
CA LYS A 95 5.93 17.32 -1.54
C LYS A 95 7.10 16.50 -2.12
N PRO A 96 7.77 16.97 -3.20
CA PRO A 96 8.74 16.15 -3.93
C PRO A 96 9.94 15.72 -3.08
N GLN A 97 10.34 16.52 -2.09
CA GLN A 97 11.43 16.17 -1.19
C GLN A 97 11.05 15.03 -0.24
N GLU A 98 9.83 15.05 0.28
CA GLU A 98 9.27 14.01 1.14
C GLU A 98 9.04 12.73 0.35
N TRP A 99 8.54 12.86 -0.88
CA TRP A 99 8.40 11.75 -1.82
C TRP A 99 9.75 11.05 -2.06
N LYS A 100 10.81 11.80 -2.35
CA LYS A 100 12.16 11.25 -2.52
C LYS A 100 12.61 10.49 -1.26
N LYS A 101 12.43 11.05 -0.07
CA LYS A 101 12.79 10.39 1.20
C LYS A 101 12.01 9.09 1.42
N LEU A 102 10.75 9.03 0.98
CA LEU A 102 9.96 7.81 1.06
C LEU A 102 10.49 6.75 0.09
N LEU A 103 10.80 7.12 -1.15
CA LEU A 103 11.41 6.20 -2.13
C LEU A 103 12.75 5.66 -1.65
N ASP A 104 13.64 6.53 -1.16
CA ASP A 104 14.95 6.12 -0.63
C ASP A 104 14.82 5.08 0.50
N LYS A 105 13.71 5.12 1.25
CA LYS A 105 13.43 4.22 2.36
C LYS A 105 12.73 2.92 1.95
N TYR A 106 11.69 3.02 1.13
CA TYR A 106 10.79 1.90 0.84
C TYR A 106 11.02 1.26 -0.52
N ASP A 107 11.69 1.95 -1.43
CA ASP A 107 12.06 1.47 -2.76
C ASP A 107 13.55 1.76 -3.07
N PRO A 108 14.50 1.33 -2.22
CA PRO A 108 15.93 1.64 -2.42
C PRO A 108 16.51 1.00 -3.70
N GLN A 109 15.87 -0.05 -4.21
CA GLN A 109 16.25 -0.73 -5.45
C GLN A 109 15.56 -0.13 -6.69
N GLY A 110 14.63 0.82 -6.52
CA GLY A 110 13.90 1.46 -7.62
C GLY A 110 12.90 0.56 -8.35
N VAL A 111 12.54 -0.60 -7.78
CA VAL A 111 11.64 -1.57 -8.40
C VAL A 111 10.26 -0.98 -8.62
N TYR A 112 9.72 -0.29 -7.61
CA TYR A 112 8.42 0.36 -7.77
C TYR A 112 8.50 1.49 -8.80
N LYS A 113 9.55 2.31 -8.74
CA LYS A 113 9.75 3.41 -9.70
C LYS A 113 9.79 2.90 -11.14
N SER A 114 10.59 1.86 -11.43
CA SER A 114 10.66 1.25 -12.76
C SER A 114 9.31 0.70 -13.23
N ASN A 115 8.62 -0.06 -12.36
CA ASN A 115 7.28 -0.60 -12.68
C ASN A 115 6.23 0.50 -12.90
N PHE A 116 6.35 1.63 -12.20
CA PHE A 116 5.44 2.76 -12.36
C PHE A 116 5.69 3.52 -13.67
N GLU A 117 6.96 3.75 -14.02
CA GLU A 117 7.35 4.40 -15.28
C GLU A 117 6.94 3.58 -16.51
N GLU A 118 7.10 2.25 -16.47
CA GLU A 118 6.65 1.35 -17.54
C GLU A 118 5.14 1.46 -17.79
N ARG A 119 4.35 1.61 -16.73
CA ARG A 119 2.88 1.72 -16.81
C ARG A 119 2.37 3.07 -17.29
N ILE A 120 3.20 4.11 -17.21
CA ILE A 120 2.85 5.46 -17.71
C ILE A 120 3.27 5.62 -19.17
N ASN A 121 4.37 4.99 -19.57
CA ASN A 121 4.93 5.12 -20.92
C ASN A 121 4.45 4.03 -21.90
N GLY A 122 3.70 3.03 -21.41
CA GLY A 122 3.13 1.92 -22.19
C GLY A 122 1.62 2.00 -22.40
#